data_AF-A0A2E2UB39-F1
#
_entry.id   AF-A0A2E2UB39-F1
#
_cell.length_a   1.000
_cell.length_b   1.000
_cell.length_c   1.000
_cell.angle_alpha   90.00
_cell.angle_beta   90.00
_cell.angle_gamma   90.00
#
_symmetry.space_group_name_H-M   'P 1'
#
loop_
_entity.id
_entity.type
_entity.pdbx_description
1 polymer ?
#
loop_
_entity_poly.entity_id
_entity_poly.type
_entity_poly.pdbx_seq_one_letter_code
_entity_poly.pdbx_strand_id
1 'polypeptide(L)'
;MHKLSLILFLLTVVGSQAIAMPKSFEVWFLSEMSTAQVNNILDRLNPHLKNGPLYSQRPLQCQPMGDYCFDPQVGLYKRGEESGQELEKVDQSSVEDAKKYDFMEVHAGHERQMIDCDESQLFDIFCGEAQKKMKVGESKLEIWMDVSSTMKQIDFYGFENECKRERFLRDLSATCPLNQKMKVYYFEEFRKEAGAFDRVCLSSGLNNMKRIMQDLDRSKAETVIIITDIFEAKDEFISAIEATNRGTIRGLNKPLYNTDLKSQLKRIRKFCL
;
A
#
# COMPACT_ATOMS: atom_id res chain seq x y z
N MET A 1 -49.62 17.00 26.33
CA MET A 1 -49.30 16.15 25.16
C MET A 1 -47.94 16.47 24.53
N HIS A 2 -47.47 17.72 24.49
CA HIS A 2 -46.16 18.06 23.89
C HIS A 2 -44.93 17.44 24.56
N LYS A 3 -44.92 17.25 25.89
CA LYS A 3 -43.77 16.63 26.59
C LYS A 3 -43.57 15.15 26.25
N LEU A 4 -44.65 14.41 25.99
CA LEU A 4 -44.57 12.98 25.64
C LEU A 4 -44.08 12.78 24.21
N SER A 5 -44.47 13.68 23.29
CA SER A 5 -43.99 13.67 21.90
C SER A 5 -42.51 14.06 21.78
N LEU A 6 -42.02 14.97 22.64
CA LEU A 6 -40.61 15.35 22.67
C LEU A 6 -39.71 14.21 23.16
N ILE A 7 -40.15 13.45 24.17
CA ILE A 7 -39.41 12.29 24.69
C ILE A 7 -39.38 11.16 23.64
N LEU A 8 -40.48 10.93 22.93
CA LEU A 8 -40.54 9.93 21.87
C LEU A 8 -39.63 10.29 20.68
N PHE A 9 -39.51 11.59 20.36
CA PHE A 9 -38.60 12.09 19.32
C PHE A 9 -37.13 12.03 19.75
N LEU A 10 -36.82 12.23 21.04
CA LEU A 10 -35.46 12.07 21.56
C LEU A 10 -34.99 10.61 21.54
N LEU A 11 -35.90 9.67 21.81
CA LEU A 11 -35.63 8.22 21.77
C LEU A 11 -35.38 7.71 20.34
N THR A 12 -36.03 8.28 19.32
CA THR A 12 -35.78 7.91 17.91
C THR A 12 -34.48 8.48 17.36
N VAL A 13 -34.03 9.66 17.83
CA VAL A 13 -32.75 10.25 17.39
C VAL A 13 -31.55 9.48 17.95
N VAL A 14 -31.61 9.00 19.20
CA VAL A 14 -30.49 8.24 19.81
C VAL A 14 -30.40 6.80 19.27
N GLY A 15 -31.50 6.22 18.81
CA GLY A 15 -31.54 4.84 18.27
C GLY A 15 -30.96 4.66 16.87
N SER A 16 -30.56 5.74 16.18
CA SER A 16 -30.11 5.69 14.78
C SER A 16 -28.59 5.61 14.60
N GLN A 17 -27.81 5.52 15.69
CA GLN A 17 -26.40 5.13 15.65
C GLN A 17 -26.31 3.61 15.48
N ALA A 18 -26.83 3.09 14.37
CA ALA A 18 -26.47 1.76 13.91
C ALA A 18 -24.96 1.80 13.66
N ILE A 19 -24.20 1.10 14.51
CA ILE A 19 -22.75 0.94 14.39
C ILE A 19 -22.49 0.41 12.97
N ALA A 20 -22.01 1.29 12.10
CA ALA A 20 -21.81 1.04 10.68
C ALA A 20 -20.50 0.28 10.46
N MET A 21 -20.41 -0.90 11.06
CA MET A 21 -19.32 -1.84 10.89
C MET A 21 -19.74 -2.94 9.92
N PRO A 22 -18.86 -3.45 9.04
CA PRO A 22 -19.19 -4.52 8.12
C PRO A 22 -19.69 -5.78 8.82
N LYS A 23 -20.47 -6.61 8.09
CA LYS A 23 -20.98 -7.88 8.63
C LYS A 23 -19.83 -8.86 8.91
N SER A 24 -18.85 -8.90 8.02
CA SER A 24 -17.61 -9.66 8.19
C SER A 24 -16.43 -8.87 7.62
N PHE A 25 -15.26 -9.03 8.23
CA PHE A 25 -14.04 -8.52 7.63
C PHE A 25 -12.86 -9.47 7.84
N GLU A 26 -11.91 -9.44 6.92
CA GLU A 26 -10.71 -10.23 6.98
C GLU A 26 -9.47 -9.34 6.86
N VAL A 27 -8.47 -9.59 7.69
CA VAL A 27 -7.16 -8.93 7.61
C VAL A 27 -6.11 -9.95 7.23
N TRP A 28 -5.46 -9.72 6.11
CA TRP A 28 -4.47 -10.62 5.51
C TRP A 28 -3.11 -9.98 5.63
N PHE A 29 -2.27 -10.59 6.47
CA PHE A 29 -0.88 -10.21 6.63
C PHE A 29 -0.01 -11.00 5.64
N LEU A 30 0.60 -10.28 4.70
CA LEU A 30 1.51 -10.84 3.72
C LEU A 30 2.91 -10.95 4.32
N SER A 31 3.50 -12.13 4.21
CA SER A 31 4.87 -12.37 4.64
C SER A 31 5.85 -12.20 3.48
N GLU A 32 7.05 -11.72 3.79
CA GLU A 32 8.17 -11.76 2.86
C GLU A 32 8.51 -13.21 2.51
N MET A 33 8.74 -13.48 1.22
CA MET A 33 9.36 -14.74 0.84
C MET A 33 10.83 -14.68 1.29
N SER A 34 11.22 -15.57 2.21
CA SER A 34 12.61 -15.59 2.67
C SER A 34 13.56 -15.83 1.49
N THR A 35 14.69 -15.13 1.49
CA THR A 35 15.76 -15.31 0.48
C THR A 35 16.20 -16.77 0.38
N ALA A 36 16.10 -17.55 1.47
CA ALA A 36 16.34 -18.98 1.46
C ALA A 36 15.33 -19.77 0.59
N GLN A 37 14.06 -19.39 0.55
CA GLN A 37 13.06 -20.03 -0.33
C GLN A 37 13.23 -19.60 -1.80
N VAL A 38 13.56 -18.34 -2.04
CA VAL A 38 13.89 -17.83 -3.38
C VAL A 38 15.13 -18.53 -3.91
N ASN A 39 16.20 -18.62 -3.11
CA ASN A 39 17.41 -19.34 -3.45
C ASN A 39 17.15 -20.84 -3.61
N ASN A 40 16.31 -21.48 -2.81
CA ASN A 40 15.94 -22.88 -3.02
C ASN A 40 15.15 -23.12 -4.31
N ILE A 41 14.33 -22.17 -4.76
CA ILE A 41 13.60 -22.26 -6.04
C ILE A 41 14.56 -22.00 -7.21
N LEU A 42 15.44 -21.00 -7.10
CA LEU A 42 16.50 -20.72 -8.07
C LEU A 42 17.52 -21.87 -8.17
N ASP A 43 17.92 -22.45 -7.05
CA ASP A 43 18.81 -23.61 -6.95
C ASP A 43 18.17 -24.87 -7.56
N ARG A 44 16.83 -24.99 -7.49
CA ARG A 44 16.09 -26.05 -8.18
C ARG A 44 15.96 -25.82 -9.68
N LEU A 45 15.93 -24.57 -10.13
CA LEU A 45 15.78 -24.21 -11.55
C LEU A 45 17.14 -24.11 -12.27
N ASN A 46 18.23 -23.85 -11.55
CA ASN A 46 19.58 -23.78 -12.09
C ASN A 46 20.61 -24.29 -11.06
N PRO A 47 20.82 -25.61 -10.95
CA PRO A 47 21.77 -26.20 -10.01
C PRO A 47 23.25 -25.84 -10.28
N HIS A 48 23.54 -25.19 -11.42
CA HIS A 48 24.88 -24.78 -11.83
C HIS A 48 25.31 -23.38 -11.36
N LEU A 49 24.46 -22.64 -10.65
CA LEU A 49 24.82 -21.33 -10.06
C LEU A 49 25.48 -21.44 -8.67
N LYS A 50 25.86 -22.66 -8.26
CA LYS A 50 26.71 -22.84 -7.08
C LYS A 50 28.15 -22.56 -7.45
N ASN A 51 28.71 -21.59 -6.72
CA ASN A 51 30.13 -21.30 -6.51
C ASN A 51 30.66 -20.08 -7.26
N GLY A 52 30.67 -18.95 -6.54
CA GLY A 52 31.70 -17.95 -6.67
C GLY A 52 31.62 -16.98 -5.50
N PRO A 53 32.67 -16.80 -4.67
CA PRO A 53 32.79 -15.67 -3.74
C PRO A 53 32.98 -14.32 -4.48
N LEU A 54 32.44 -14.21 -5.70
CA LEU A 54 32.68 -13.12 -6.65
C LEU A 54 31.53 -12.10 -6.70
N TYR A 55 30.42 -12.34 -6.01
CA TYR A 55 29.30 -11.38 -5.96
C TYR A 55 29.42 -10.32 -4.86
N SER A 56 30.44 -10.39 -3.98
CA SER A 56 30.73 -9.36 -2.97
C SER A 56 31.90 -8.45 -3.33
N GLN A 57 32.55 -8.64 -4.49
CA GLN A 57 33.61 -7.76 -4.96
C GLN A 57 33.36 -7.39 -6.42
N ARG A 58 32.40 -6.51 -6.67
CA ARG A 58 32.45 -5.73 -7.91
C ARG A 58 33.74 -4.90 -7.84
N PRO A 59 34.57 -4.87 -8.89
CA PRO A 59 35.68 -3.93 -8.93
C PRO A 59 35.11 -2.53 -8.70
N LEU A 60 35.72 -1.78 -7.77
CA LEU A 60 35.26 -0.48 -7.29
C LEU A 60 34.58 0.30 -8.42
N GLN A 61 33.28 0.56 -8.26
CA GLN A 61 32.45 1.10 -9.33
C GLN A 61 32.59 2.62 -9.30
N CYS A 62 33.77 3.10 -9.72
CA CYS A 62 34.09 4.52 -9.66
C CYS A 62 33.24 5.32 -10.67
N GLN A 63 32.33 6.12 -10.15
CA GLN A 63 31.78 7.25 -10.90
C GLN A 63 32.69 8.47 -10.73
N PRO A 64 33.25 9.02 -11.83
CA PRO A 64 34.19 10.14 -11.76
C PRO A 64 33.47 11.42 -11.32
N MET A 65 33.98 12.06 -10.28
CA MET A 65 33.51 13.33 -9.71
C MET A 65 34.68 14.32 -9.62
N GLY A 66 35.26 14.66 -10.76
CA GLY A 66 36.51 15.42 -10.84
C GLY A 66 37.71 14.56 -10.48
N ASP A 67 38.51 14.98 -9.50
CA ASP A 67 39.71 14.26 -9.03
C ASP A 67 39.37 13.06 -8.11
N TYR A 68 38.10 12.94 -7.70
CA TYR A 68 37.61 11.91 -6.81
C TYR A 68 36.73 10.89 -7.55
N CYS A 69 36.73 9.66 -7.03
CA CYS A 69 35.83 8.58 -7.37
C CYS A 69 34.76 8.45 -6.30
N PHE A 70 33.50 8.41 -6.71
CA PHE A 70 32.40 8.02 -5.84
C PHE A 70 32.08 6.54 -6.05
N ASP A 71 32.16 5.74 -4.98
CA ASP A 71 31.64 4.37 -4.94
C ASP A 71 30.54 4.28 -3.86
N PRO A 72 29.34 3.78 -4.17
CA PRO A 72 28.25 3.66 -3.20
C PRO A 72 28.61 2.88 -1.92
N GLN A 73 29.60 2.00 -1.97
CA GLN A 73 30.02 1.17 -0.84
C GLN A 73 31.12 1.80 0.01
N VAL A 74 31.93 2.70 -0.57
CA VAL A 74 33.16 3.23 0.06
C VAL A 74 33.11 4.75 0.28
N GLY A 75 32.23 5.45 -0.43
CA GLY A 75 32.17 6.91 -0.45
C GLY A 75 33.14 7.52 -1.47
N LEU A 76 33.57 8.75 -1.22
CA LEU A 76 34.51 9.48 -2.07
C LEU A 76 35.95 9.05 -1.75
N TYR A 77 36.71 8.62 -2.76
CA TYR A 77 38.14 8.31 -2.64
C TYR A 77 38.93 8.78 -3.87
N LYS A 78 40.25 8.94 -3.76
CA LYS A 78 41.10 9.39 -4.86
C LYS A 78 41.69 8.19 -5.62
N ARG A 79 41.77 8.25 -6.96
CA ARG A 79 42.38 7.18 -7.76
C ARG A 79 43.89 7.16 -7.52
N GLY A 80 44.42 6.04 -6.99
CA GLY A 80 45.86 5.78 -6.91
C GLY A 80 46.49 5.84 -5.52
N GLU A 81 45.71 6.03 -4.46
CA GLU A 81 46.19 5.86 -3.08
C GLU A 81 45.81 4.45 -2.59
N GLU A 82 46.80 3.62 -2.30
CA GLU A 82 46.59 2.27 -1.77
C GLU A 82 45.89 2.33 -0.41
N SER A 83 44.93 1.43 -0.23
CA SER A 83 44.14 1.22 0.98
C SER A 83 45.02 0.86 2.17
N GLY A 84 45.45 1.87 2.94
CA GLY A 84 46.27 1.65 4.14
C GLY A 84 46.43 2.87 5.05
N GLN A 85 45.97 4.04 4.64
CA GLN A 85 45.93 5.21 5.53
C GLN A 85 44.48 5.48 5.93
N GLU A 86 44.31 5.61 7.24
CA GLU A 86 43.11 6.00 7.95
C GLU A 86 42.35 7.05 7.14
N LEU A 87 41.20 6.64 6.59
CA LEU A 87 40.33 7.50 5.80
C LEU A 87 39.95 8.69 6.69
N GLU A 88 40.54 9.85 6.43
CA GLU A 88 40.09 11.11 7.01
C GLU A 88 38.62 11.25 6.66
N LYS A 89 37.77 11.18 7.69
CA LYS A 89 36.37 11.57 7.59
C LYS A 89 36.36 13.03 7.17
N VAL A 90 36.10 13.26 5.90
CA VAL A 90 35.83 14.60 5.37
C VAL A 90 34.66 15.15 6.18
N ASP A 91 34.91 16.24 6.90
CA ASP A 91 33.92 16.91 7.73
C ASP A 91 32.84 17.52 6.83
N GLN A 92 31.70 16.83 6.76
CA GLN A 92 30.53 17.22 5.95
C GLN A 92 29.80 18.44 6.51
N SER A 93 30.22 18.98 7.67
CA SER A 93 29.65 20.21 8.24
C SER A 93 29.75 21.42 7.30
N SER A 94 30.77 21.44 6.43
CA SER A 94 30.99 22.55 5.48
C SER A 94 30.08 22.54 4.25
N VAL A 95 29.37 21.44 3.99
CA VAL A 95 28.43 21.32 2.84
C VAL A 95 26.98 21.56 3.27
N GLU A 96 26.64 21.34 4.53
CA GLU A 96 25.29 21.63 5.06
C GLU A 96 25.02 23.14 5.22
N ASP A 97 26.07 23.96 5.34
CA ASP A 97 25.95 25.43 5.45
C ASP A 97 25.93 26.16 4.09
N ALA A 98 26.13 25.45 2.97
CA ALA A 98 26.12 26.04 1.65
C ALA A 98 24.71 26.07 1.05
N LYS A 99 23.98 27.13 1.40
CA LYS A 99 22.81 27.69 0.69
C LYS A 99 21.52 26.88 0.78
N LYS A 100 20.67 27.29 1.73
CA LYS A 100 19.22 27.32 1.52
C LYS A 100 18.94 27.92 0.13
N TYR A 101 18.31 27.15 -0.75
CA TYR A 101 17.85 27.64 -2.04
C TYR A 101 16.70 28.62 -1.81
N ASP A 102 17.03 29.90 -1.71
CA ASP A 102 16.10 31.02 -1.53
C ASP A 102 15.39 31.44 -2.84
N PHE A 103 15.33 30.55 -3.84
CA PHE A 103 14.86 30.89 -5.19
C PHE A 103 13.53 30.26 -5.59
N MET A 104 12.98 29.29 -4.85
CA MET A 104 11.62 28.83 -5.14
C MET A 104 10.62 29.54 -4.24
N GLU A 105 10.07 30.64 -4.74
CA GLU A 105 8.78 31.13 -4.28
C GLU A 105 7.79 29.97 -4.37
N VAL A 106 7.33 29.49 -3.22
CA VAL A 106 6.24 28.52 -3.14
C VAL A 106 5.03 29.23 -3.73
N HIS A 107 4.68 28.90 -4.98
CA HIS A 107 3.48 29.43 -5.62
C HIS A 107 2.30 29.21 -4.67
N ALA A 108 1.68 30.30 -4.22
CA ALA A 108 0.44 30.25 -3.47
C ALA A 108 -0.56 29.43 -4.29
N GLY A 109 -1.01 28.31 -3.73
CA GLY A 109 -1.95 27.41 -4.39
C GLY A 109 -3.21 28.19 -4.73
N HIS A 110 -3.35 28.60 -5.99
CA HIS A 110 -4.66 28.93 -6.52
C HIS A 110 -5.51 27.68 -6.36
N GLU A 111 -6.60 27.79 -5.60
CA GLU A 111 -7.66 26.80 -5.55
C GLU A 111 -8.19 26.62 -6.98
N ARG A 112 -7.60 25.67 -7.70
CA ARG A 112 -8.15 25.18 -8.95
C ARG A 112 -9.45 24.50 -8.55
N GLN A 113 -10.58 25.11 -8.89
CA GLN A 113 -11.88 24.45 -8.83
C GLN A 113 -11.71 23.10 -9.53
N MET A 114 -11.73 22.05 -8.71
CA MET A 114 -11.60 20.68 -9.19
C MET A 114 -12.73 20.44 -10.17
N ILE A 115 -12.36 19.93 -11.33
CA ILE A 115 -13.25 19.51 -12.42
C ILE A 115 -14.37 18.66 -11.82
N ASP A 116 -15.59 19.18 -11.85
CA ASP A 116 -16.78 18.49 -11.36
C ASP A 116 -17.30 17.62 -12.52
N CYS A 117 -16.93 16.33 -12.51
CA CYS A 117 -17.38 15.37 -13.52
C CYS A 117 -18.87 15.07 -13.31
N ASP A 118 -19.73 16.00 -13.71
CA ASP A 118 -21.18 15.93 -13.56
C ASP A 118 -21.79 15.04 -14.68
N GLU A 119 -22.79 14.22 -14.34
CA GLU A 119 -23.41 13.25 -15.28
C GLU A 119 -24.07 13.90 -16.51
N SER A 120 -24.26 15.22 -16.47
CA SER A 120 -24.88 16.01 -17.55
C SER A 120 -23.90 16.43 -18.66
N GLN A 121 -22.58 16.26 -18.46
CA GLN A 121 -21.57 16.65 -19.44
C GLN A 121 -20.93 15.40 -20.05
N LEU A 122 -21.36 15.07 -21.27
CA LEU A 122 -21.08 13.79 -21.94
C LEU A 122 -19.60 13.62 -22.36
N PHE A 123 -18.80 14.69 -22.41
CA PHE A 123 -17.39 14.64 -22.78
C PHE A 123 -16.60 15.79 -22.12
N ASP A 124 -16.04 15.54 -20.94
CA ASP A 124 -14.91 16.34 -20.45
C ASP A 124 -13.62 15.55 -20.69
N ILE A 125 -12.65 16.19 -21.35
CA ILE A 125 -11.38 15.59 -21.84
C ILE A 125 -10.58 14.98 -20.68
N PHE A 126 -10.85 15.40 -19.44
CA PHE A 126 -10.20 14.93 -18.22
C PHE A 126 -10.96 13.85 -17.44
N CYS A 127 -12.26 13.64 -17.68
CA CYS A 127 -13.09 12.72 -16.86
C CYS A 127 -13.28 11.32 -17.47
N GLY A 128 -12.98 11.14 -18.77
CA GLY A 128 -13.21 9.86 -19.46
C GLY A 128 -14.70 9.44 -19.49
N GLU A 129 -14.98 8.21 -19.91
CA GLU A 129 -16.35 7.65 -19.83
C GLU A 129 -16.80 7.63 -18.37
N ALA A 130 -17.87 8.36 -18.06
CA ALA A 130 -18.44 8.43 -16.72
C ALA A 130 -18.91 7.04 -16.28
N GLN A 131 -18.05 6.32 -15.56
CA GLN A 131 -18.44 5.10 -14.88
C GLN A 131 -19.45 5.50 -13.81
N LYS A 132 -20.65 4.89 -13.85
CA LYS A 132 -21.69 5.07 -12.83
C LYS A 132 -21.06 4.85 -11.45
N LYS A 133 -20.80 5.93 -10.72
CA LYS A 133 -20.27 5.86 -9.36
C LYS A 133 -21.34 5.21 -8.51
N MET A 134 -21.07 4.01 -7.99
CA MET A 134 -21.92 3.42 -6.95
C MET A 134 -22.06 4.42 -5.81
N LYS A 135 -23.31 4.66 -5.39
CA LYS A 135 -23.61 5.47 -4.21
C LYS A 135 -22.78 4.94 -3.04
N VAL A 136 -22.13 5.85 -2.32
CA VAL A 136 -21.29 5.57 -1.16
C VAL A 136 -22.09 4.73 -0.17
N GLY A 137 -21.83 3.42 -0.12
CA GLY A 137 -22.43 2.51 0.86
C GLY A 137 -23.11 1.22 0.35
N GLU A 138 -23.13 0.92 -0.96
CA GLU A 138 -23.81 -0.29 -1.48
C GLU A 138 -22.86 -1.39 -2.02
N SER A 139 -21.54 -1.29 -1.83
CA SER A 139 -20.63 -2.37 -2.28
C SER A 139 -20.72 -3.59 -1.39
N LYS A 140 -21.10 -4.74 -1.97
CA LYS A 140 -21.05 -6.05 -1.30
C LYS A 140 -19.64 -6.39 -0.82
N LEU A 141 -18.63 -6.10 -1.66
CA LEU A 141 -17.23 -6.37 -1.38
C LEU A 141 -16.39 -5.09 -1.42
N GLU A 142 -15.61 -4.87 -0.37
CA GLU A 142 -14.53 -3.88 -0.37
C GLU A 142 -13.18 -4.58 -0.20
N ILE A 143 -12.19 -4.15 -0.97
CA ILE A 143 -10.80 -4.58 -0.83
C ILE A 143 -9.96 -3.38 -0.50
N TRP A 144 -9.29 -3.42 0.64
CA TRP A 144 -8.39 -2.38 1.07
C TRP A 144 -6.97 -2.92 0.93
N MET A 145 -6.19 -2.24 0.10
CA MET A 145 -4.84 -2.64 -0.23
C MET A 145 -3.87 -1.65 0.39
N ASP A 146 -3.00 -2.17 1.23
CA ASP A 146 -1.88 -1.41 1.78
C ASP A 146 -0.94 -1.04 0.64
N VAL A 147 -0.58 0.22 0.55
CA VAL A 147 0.45 0.72 -0.36
C VAL A 147 1.55 1.46 0.41
N SER A 148 1.68 1.19 1.71
CA SER A 148 2.77 1.70 2.54
C SER A 148 4.15 1.29 2.02
N SER A 149 5.18 2.03 2.41
CA SER A 149 6.55 1.81 1.94
C SER A 149 7.13 0.42 2.26
N THR A 150 6.66 -0.24 3.31
CA THR A 150 7.08 -1.60 3.72
C THR A 150 6.58 -2.68 2.76
N MET A 151 5.48 -2.42 2.04
CA MET A 151 4.98 -3.32 1.00
C MET A 151 5.96 -3.56 -0.15
N LYS A 152 7.00 -2.71 -0.32
CA LYS A 152 8.09 -2.95 -1.27
C LYS A 152 8.81 -4.26 -1.02
N GLN A 153 8.92 -4.70 0.23
CA GLN A 153 9.64 -5.93 0.57
C GLN A 153 8.85 -7.19 0.18
N ILE A 154 7.54 -7.07 -0.02
CA ILE A 154 6.65 -8.20 -0.27
C ILE A 154 6.59 -8.58 -1.75
N ASP A 155 6.34 -7.62 -2.65
CA ASP A 155 6.05 -7.93 -4.06
C ASP A 155 6.61 -6.93 -5.09
N PHE A 156 7.63 -6.15 -4.72
CA PHE A 156 8.32 -5.27 -5.66
C PHE A 156 9.14 -6.08 -6.68
N TYR A 157 8.82 -5.92 -7.96
CA TYR A 157 9.49 -6.58 -9.09
C TYR A 157 10.13 -5.57 -10.07
N GLY A 158 10.28 -4.30 -9.65
CA GLY A 158 10.71 -3.18 -10.50
C GLY A 158 9.53 -2.29 -10.93
N PHE A 159 9.82 -1.03 -11.26
CA PHE A 159 8.79 -0.02 -11.57
C PHE A 159 8.05 -0.27 -12.89
N GLU A 160 8.63 -1.04 -13.81
CA GLU A 160 8.04 -1.35 -15.12
C GLU A 160 7.18 -2.63 -15.09
N ASN A 161 7.27 -3.42 -14.02
CA ASN A 161 6.58 -4.71 -13.92
C ASN A 161 5.35 -4.60 -13.01
N GLU A 162 4.27 -5.25 -13.41
CA GLU A 162 3.08 -5.39 -12.55
C GLU A 162 3.44 -6.20 -11.29
N CYS A 163 3.09 -5.67 -10.13
CA CYS A 163 3.21 -6.39 -8.87
C CYS A 163 2.11 -7.45 -8.74
N LYS A 164 2.34 -8.45 -7.88
CA LYS A 164 1.39 -9.57 -7.72
C LYS A 164 0.05 -9.12 -7.15
N ARG A 165 0.03 -8.08 -6.30
CA ARG A 165 -1.21 -7.43 -5.82
C ARG A 165 -2.03 -6.82 -6.95
N GLU A 166 -1.39 -6.11 -7.89
CA GLU A 166 -2.07 -5.54 -9.05
C GLU A 166 -2.67 -6.66 -9.92
N ARG A 167 -1.88 -7.70 -10.22
CA ARG A 167 -2.37 -8.85 -10.99
C ARG A 167 -3.55 -9.53 -10.32
N PHE A 168 -3.53 -9.68 -9.00
CA PHE A 168 -4.64 -10.22 -8.22
C PHE A 168 -5.92 -9.37 -8.38
N LEU A 169 -5.82 -8.04 -8.32
CA LEU A 169 -6.96 -7.16 -8.51
C LEU A 169 -7.49 -7.19 -9.95
N ARG A 170 -6.60 -7.25 -10.94
CA ARG A 170 -6.98 -7.44 -12.36
C ARG A 170 -7.75 -8.75 -12.56
N ASP A 171 -7.22 -9.87 -12.06
CA ASP A 171 -7.86 -11.19 -12.15
C ASP A 171 -9.21 -11.25 -11.40
N LEU A 172 -9.36 -10.46 -10.32
CA LEU A 172 -10.61 -10.36 -9.59
C LEU A 172 -11.62 -9.47 -10.32
N SER A 173 -11.17 -8.35 -10.89
CA SER A 173 -12.02 -7.41 -11.62
C SER A 173 -12.72 -8.03 -12.83
N ALA A 174 -12.07 -9.03 -13.46
CA ALA A 174 -12.64 -9.80 -14.56
C ALA A 174 -13.93 -10.56 -14.18
N THR A 175 -14.14 -10.85 -12.89
CA THR A 175 -15.37 -11.50 -12.38
C THR A 175 -16.22 -10.56 -11.52
N CYS A 176 -15.58 -9.60 -10.86
CA CYS A 176 -16.17 -8.63 -9.96
C CYS A 176 -15.87 -7.22 -10.47
N PRO A 177 -16.68 -6.65 -11.40
CA PRO A 177 -16.38 -5.35 -11.98
C PRO A 177 -16.25 -4.26 -10.91
N LEU A 178 -15.18 -3.47 -11.04
CA LEU A 178 -14.91 -2.31 -10.20
C LEU A 178 -16.08 -1.32 -10.32
N ASN A 179 -16.42 -0.66 -9.22
CA ASN A 179 -17.51 0.32 -9.14
C ASN A 179 -18.91 -0.22 -9.49
N GLN A 180 -19.09 -1.55 -9.58
CA GLN A 180 -20.42 -2.18 -9.71
C GLN A 180 -20.69 -3.20 -8.60
N LYS A 181 -19.68 -4.04 -8.30
CA LYS A 181 -19.80 -5.10 -7.29
C LYS A 181 -18.73 -5.03 -6.23
N MET A 182 -17.59 -4.46 -6.58
CA MET A 182 -16.42 -4.32 -5.73
C MET A 182 -15.94 -2.88 -5.73
N LYS A 183 -15.57 -2.39 -4.54
CA LYS A 183 -14.77 -1.17 -4.39
C LYS A 183 -13.38 -1.55 -3.90
N VAL A 184 -12.38 -0.87 -4.46
CA VAL A 184 -10.99 -1.05 -4.06
C VAL A 184 -10.52 0.26 -3.46
N TYR A 185 -9.83 0.18 -2.34
CA TYR A 185 -9.23 1.33 -1.68
C TYR A 185 -7.74 1.09 -1.46
N TYR A 186 -6.96 2.14 -1.65
CA TYR A 186 -5.56 2.18 -1.23
C TYR A 186 -5.46 2.85 0.12
N PHE A 187 -4.61 2.33 0.99
CA PHE A 187 -4.35 2.98 2.26
C PHE A 187 -2.86 3.08 2.56
N GLU A 188 -2.51 4.23 3.10
CA GLU A 188 -1.23 4.58 3.71
C GLU A 188 -1.62 5.25 5.05
N GLU A 189 -1.56 6.59 5.11
CA GLU A 189 -2.10 7.39 6.22
C GLU A 189 -3.60 7.69 6.08
N PHE A 190 -4.10 7.64 4.85
CA PHE A 190 -5.49 7.93 4.48
C PHE A 190 -5.97 6.87 3.48
N ARG A 191 -7.24 6.47 3.60
CA ARG A 191 -7.90 5.61 2.62
C ARG A 191 -8.33 6.42 1.39
N LYS A 192 -7.92 5.99 0.19
CA LYS A 192 -8.28 6.60 -1.11
C LYS A 192 -8.96 5.56 -2.00
N GLU A 193 -10.04 5.92 -2.68
CA GLU A 193 -10.72 5.02 -3.62
C GLU A 193 -9.87 4.83 -4.89
N ALA A 194 -9.79 3.60 -5.36
CA ALA A 194 -9.03 3.24 -6.55
C ALA A 194 -9.85 3.54 -7.81
N GLY A 195 -9.32 4.40 -8.68
CA GLY A 195 -9.83 4.56 -10.05
C GLY A 195 -9.26 3.53 -11.03
N ALA A 196 -8.00 3.12 -10.82
CA ALA A 196 -7.26 2.13 -11.59
C ALA A 196 -6.28 1.39 -10.67
N PHE A 197 -5.80 0.21 -11.11
CA PHE A 197 -4.96 -0.69 -10.29
C PHE A 197 -3.45 -0.43 -10.37
N ASP A 198 -3.01 0.48 -11.23
CA ASP A 198 -1.61 0.87 -11.44
C ASP A 198 -0.92 1.37 -10.15
N ARG A 199 -1.68 2.05 -9.29
CA ARG A 199 -1.14 2.63 -8.04
C ARG A 199 -0.87 1.61 -6.94
N VAL A 200 -1.32 0.37 -7.09
CA VAL A 200 -1.14 -0.69 -6.08
C VAL A 200 0.33 -0.99 -5.82
N CYS A 201 1.15 -0.90 -6.88
CA CYS A 201 2.57 -1.24 -6.82
C CYS A 201 3.43 -0.05 -6.36
N LEU A 202 2.86 1.17 -6.42
CA LEU A 202 3.52 2.40 -5.96
C LEU A 202 3.48 2.46 -4.45
N SER A 203 4.45 1.81 -3.83
CA SER A 203 4.53 1.70 -2.37
C SER A 203 5.20 2.95 -1.77
N SER A 204 4.49 3.72 -0.96
CA SER A 204 4.94 4.98 -0.35
C SER A 204 4.32 5.27 1.02
N GLY A 205 4.92 6.19 1.77
CA GLY A 205 4.33 6.67 3.03
C GLY A 205 4.43 5.68 4.19
N LEU A 206 3.83 6.11 5.30
CA LEU A 206 3.68 5.35 6.54
C LEU A 206 2.23 4.88 6.68
N ASN A 207 2.02 3.89 7.54
CA ASN A 207 0.70 3.35 7.80
C ASN A 207 0.11 3.84 9.13
N ASN A 208 -1.21 4.02 9.17
CA ASN A 208 -1.93 4.39 10.39
C ASN A 208 -3.07 3.40 10.69
N MET A 209 -2.70 2.29 11.34
CA MET A 209 -3.65 1.22 11.73
C MET A 209 -4.83 1.70 12.58
N LYS A 210 -4.63 2.70 13.45
CA LYS A 210 -5.72 3.25 14.29
C LYS A 210 -6.80 3.88 13.42
N ARG A 211 -6.39 4.58 12.37
CA ARG A 211 -7.32 5.17 11.41
C ARG A 211 -8.02 4.11 10.57
N ILE A 212 -7.32 3.06 10.16
CA ILE A 212 -7.93 1.93 9.43
C ILE A 212 -9.08 1.32 10.23
N MET A 213 -8.90 1.16 11.55
CA MET A 213 -9.99 0.71 12.42
C MET A 213 -11.15 1.71 12.47
N GLN A 214 -10.87 3.02 12.57
CA GLN A 214 -11.93 4.04 12.53
C GLN A 214 -12.68 4.07 11.18
N ASP A 215 -11.97 3.84 10.08
CA ASP A 215 -12.55 3.76 8.74
C ASP A 215 -13.35 2.47 8.53
N LEU A 216 -13.03 1.42 9.27
CA LEU A 216 -13.76 0.14 9.32
C LEU A 216 -15.05 0.26 10.11
N ASP A 217 -15.03 0.98 11.23
CA ASP A 217 -16.23 1.31 12.03
C ASP A 217 -17.23 2.19 11.28
N ARG A 218 -16.81 2.78 10.16
CA ARG A 218 -17.63 3.60 9.27
C ARG A 218 -18.00 2.89 7.97
N SER A 219 -17.43 1.73 7.68
CA SER A 219 -17.68 1.02 6.42
C SER A 219 -19.04 0.30 6.45
N LYS A 220 -19.86 0.60 5.45
CA LYS A 220 -21.19 -0.02 5.26
C LYS A 220 -21.15 -1.28 4.40
N ALA A 221 -19.98 -1.73 3.98
CA ALA A 221 -19.84 -2.90 3.13
C ALA A 221 -20.27 -4.19 3.85
N GLU A 222 -20.72 -5.18 3.09
CA GLU A 222 -21.06 -6.49 3.67
C GLU A 222 -19.78 -7.26 4.07
N THR A 223 -18.78 -7.28 3.18
CA THR A 223 -17.48 -7.90 3.43
C THR A 223 -16.34 -6.97 3.07
N VAL A 224 -15.40 -6.81 4.01
CA VAL A 224 -14.15 -6.04 3.81
C VAL A 224 -12.96 -6.98 3.88
N ILE A 225 -12.05 -6.89 2.90
CA ILE A 225 -10.78 -7.62 2.91
C ILE A 225 -9.65 -6.59 2.94
N ILE A 226 -8.89 -6.57 4.03
CA ILE A 226 -7.72 -5.71 4.22
C ILE A 226 -6.48 -6.55 3.95
N ILE A 227 -5.63 -6.11 3.03
CA ILE A 227 -4.37 -6.77 2.66
C ILE A 227 -3.23 -5.83 3.02
N THR A 228 -2.37 -6.26 3.94
CA THR A 228 -1.21 -5.51 4.45
C THR A 228 -0.04 -6.47 4.67
N ASP A 229 1.14 -5.99 5.01
CA ASP A 229 2.28 -6.82 5.33
C ASP A 229 2.31 -7.25 6.80
N ILE A 230 3.18 -8.20 7.12
CA ILE A 230 3.36 -8.74 8.47
C ILE A 230 3.91 -7.69 9.46
N PHE A 231 4.49 -6.58 9.01
CA PHE A 231 5.07 -5.56 9.89
C PHE A 231 4.00 -4.69 10.54
N GLU A 232 2.82 -4.57 9.92
CA GLU A 232 1.66 -3.90 10.51
C GLU A 232 0.90 -4.75 11.54
N ALA A 233 1.29 -6.03 11.72
CA ALA A 233 0.71 -6.94 12.69
C ALA A 233 1.14 -6.65 14.14
N LYS A 234 0.86 -5.44 14.62
CA LYS A 234 1.13 -5.03 16.01
C LYS A 234 0.07 -5.58 16.95
N ASP A 235 0.47 -5.90 18.19
CA ASP A 235 -0.43 -6.47 19.20
C ASP A 235 -1.69 -5.62 19.44
N GLU A 236 -1.56 -4.28 19.44
CA GLU A 236 -2.71 -3.36 19.57
C GLU A 236 -3.73 -3.57 18.45
N PHE A 237 -3.26 -3.75 17.21
CA PHE A 237 -4.13 -3.89 16.04
C PHE A 237 -4.78 -5.28 16.00
N ILE A 238 -4.01 -6.32 16.28
CA ILE A 238 -4.52 -7.70 16.39
C ILE A 238 -5.60 -7.77 17.47
N SER A 239 -5.31 -7.25 18.66
CA SER A 239 -6.25 -7.24 19.78
C SER A 239 -7.53 -6.47 19.44
N ALA A 240 -7.39 -5.33 18.73
CA ALA A 240 -8.53 -4.54 18.28
C ALA A 240 -9.40 -5.30 17.28
N ILE A 241 -8.80 -6.06 16.35
CA ILE A 241 -9.54 -6.90 15.40
C ILE A 241 -10.27 -8.02 16.14
N GLU A 242 -9.59 -8.74 17.03
CA GLU A 242 -10.16 -9.87 17.77
C GLU A 242 -11.30 -9.43 18.71
N ALA A 243 -11.17 -8.26 19.34
CA ALA A 243 -12.20 -7.70 20.21
C ALA A 243 -13.55 -7.47 19.50
N THR A 244 -13.55 -7.34 18.17
CA THR A 244 -14.79 -7.09 17.41
C THR A 244 -15.66 -8.34 17.22
N ASN A 245 -15.12 -9.54 17.42
CA ASN A 245 -15.77 -10.84 17.15
C ASN A 245 -16.32 -11.01 15.70
N ARG A 246 -15.99 -10.11 14.77
CA ARG A 246 -16.41 -10.15 13.35
C ARG A 246 -15.23 -10.26 12.39
N GLY A 247 -14.05 -9.90 12.87
CA GLY A 247 -12.79 -9.94 12.13
C GLY A 247 -12.17 -11.33 12.11
N THR A 248 -11.59 -11.71 10.98
CA THR A 248 -10.73 -12.88 10.88
C THR A 248 -9.33 -12.49 10.43
N ILE A 249 -8.32 -13.05 11.08
CA ILE A 249 -6.92 -12.76 10.75
C ILE A 249 -6.31 -13.93 9.98
N ARG A 250 -5.58 -13.62 8.91
CA ARG A 250 -4.81 -14.57 8.10
C ARG A 250 -3.38 -14.08 7.98
N GLY A 251 -2.42 -15.01 7.87
CA GLY A 251 -1.01 -14.68 7.67
C GLY A 251 -0.14 -14.73 8.94
N LEU A 252 -0.74 -14.71 10.14
CA LEU A 252 0.03 -14.82 11.40
C LEU A 252 0.45 -16.26 11.71
N ASN A 253 -0.52 -17.17 11.89
CA ASN A 253 -0.23 -18.57 12.26
C ASN A 253 0.39 -19.39 11.11
N LYS A 254 0.00 -19.05 9.88
CA LYS A 254 0.54 -19.64 8.66
C LYS A 254 0.91 -18.49 7.73
N PRO A 255 2.19 -18.37 7.32
CA PRO A 255 2.63 -17.27 6.47
C PRO A 255 1.82 -17.31 5.18
N LEU A 256 1.30 -16.15 4.79
CA LEU A 256 0.56 -15.96 3.56
C LEU A 256 1.45 -15.18 2.61
N TYR A 257 1.83 -15.79 1.49
CA TYR A 257 2.69 -15.12 0.51
C TYR A 257 1.87 -14.45 -0.58
N ASN A 258 2.50 -13.50 -1.27
CA ASN A 258 1.91 -12.82 -2.43
C ASN A 258 1.46 -13.80 -3.55
N THR A 259 2.08 -14.99 -3.66
CA THR A 259 1.68 -16.05 -4.58
C THR A 259 0.35 -16.70 -4.20
N ASP A 260 0.04 -16.73 -2.92
CA ASP A 260 -1.15 -17.39 -2.39
C ASP A 260 -2.42 -16.57 -2.62
N LEU A 261 -2.31 -15.27 -2.90
CA LEU A 261 -3.43 -14.40 -3.27
C LEU A 261 -4.24 -14.99 -4.43
N LYS A 262 -3.57 -15.58 -5.42
CA LYS A 262 -4.22 -16.22 -6.57
C LYS A 262 -5.10 -17.40 -6.17
N SER A 263 -4.69 -18.16 -5.16
CA SER A 263 -5.47 -19.30 -4.64
C SER A 263 -6.78 -18.84 -4.00
N GLN A 264 -6.81 -17.64 -3.42
CA GLN A 264 -7.98 -17.08 -2.75
C GLN A 264 -9.01 -16.49 -3.71
N LEU A 265 -8.67 -16.24 -4.98
CA LEU A 265 -9.59 -15.67 -5.97
C LEU A 265 -10.91 -16.45 -6.09
N LYS A 266 -10.84 -17.79 -6.13
CA LYS A 266 -12.04 -18.64 -6.22
C LYS A 266 -13.01 -18.42 -5.06
N ARG A 267 -12.48 -18.15 -3.87
CA ARG A 267 -13.27 -17.88 -2.68
C ARG A 267 -13.84 -16.47 -2.72
N ILE A 268 -13.02 -15.46 -2.99
CA ILE A 268 -13.45 -14.06 -2.99
C ILE A 268 -14.52 -13.80 -4.05
N ARG A 269 -14.41 -14.42 -5.22
CA ARG A 269 -15.41 -14.30 -6.30
C ARG A 269 -16.83 -14.65 -5.85
N LYS A 270 -16.98 -15.49 -4.82
CA LYS A 270 -18.30 -15.83 -4.25
C LYS A 270 -18.96 -14.65 -3.53
N PHE A 271 -18.19 -13.70 -3.01
CA PHE A 271 -18.72 -12.49 -2.36
C PHE A 271 -19.27 -11.47 -3.36
N CYS A 272 -18.97 -11.63 -4.65
CA CYS A 272 -19.48 -10.77 -5.73
C CYS A 272 -20.73 -11.32 -6.43
N LEU A 273 -21.16 -12.53 -6.10
CA LEU A 273 -22.38 -13.15 -6.61
C LEU A 273 -23.57 -12.65 -5.75
#